data_AF-A0A3M1CBS4-F1
#
_entry.id   AF-A0A3M1CBS4-F1
#
_cell.length_a   1.000
_cell.length_b   1.000
_cell.length_c   1.000
_cell.angle_alpha   90.00
_cell.angle_beta   90.00
_cell.angle_gamma   90.00
#
_symmetry.space_group_name_H-M   'P 1'
#
loop_
_entity.id
_entity.type
_entity.pdbx_description
1 polymer ?
#
loop_
_entity_poly.entity_id
_entity_poly.type
_entity_poly.pdbx_seq_one_letter_code
_entity_poly.pdbx_strand_id
1 'polypeptide(L)'
;FKRDNLNKERELWTNIIEKTPITCLYSNKRIQPNNFELDHFIPWSFVCHNQPWNLTPVLPEINSSKSNCLPHTKYISPFIHQQTLFLKESRDLLSPPQWHKLIEPYVVSLKIEETALLNEKTVKKALLNTLRPLIFLAQQAGFQSQWVYKQPQGEFRKIS
;
A
#
# COMPACT_ATOMS: atom_id res chain seq x y z
N PHE A 1 -2.05 -21.30 -10.09
CA PHE A 1 -1.72 -20.54 -8.87
C PHE A 1 -3.01 -20.12 -8.20
N LYS A 2 -3.25 -20.55 -6.95
CA LYS A 2 -4.41 -20.09 -6.16
C LYS A 2 -3.99 -18.79 -5.48
N ARG A 3 -4.78 -17.72 -5.66
CA ARG A 3 -4.54 -16.45 -4.99
C ARG A 3 -4.83 -16.63 -3.50
N ASP A 4 -3.85 -16.42 -2.65
CA ASP A 4 -4.08 -16.39 -1.20
C ASP A 4 -5.04 -15.25 -0.86
N ASN A 5 -5.93 -15.45 0.12
CA ASN A 5 -6.81 -14.39 0.58
C ASN A 5 -6.02 -13.38 1.41
N LEU A 6 -6.48 -12.13 1.39
CA LEU A 6 -5.87 -11.00 2.11
C LEU A 6 -6.56 -10.72 3.45
N ASN A 7 -7.21 -11.74 4.04
CA ASN A 7 -8.10 -11.54 5.17
C ASN A 7 -7.36 -11.02 6.41
N LYS A 8 -6.13 -11.51 6.64
CA LYS A 8 -5.30 -11.12 7.79
C LYS A 8 -4.78 -9.69 7.64
N GLU A 9 -4.33 -9.34 6.45
CA GLU A 9 -3.86 -7.99 6.14
C GLU A 9 -5.03 -7.01 6.23
N ARG A 10 -6.22 -7.40 5.76
CA ARG A 10 -7.42 -6.58 5.84
C ARG A 10 -7.84 -6.36 7.30
N GLU A 11 -7.87 -7.41 8.11
CA GLU A 11 -8.19 -7.30 9.54
C GLU A 11 -7.21 -6.37 10.28
N LEU A 12 -5.90 -6.51 10.01
CA LEU A 12 -4.90 -5.64 10.62
C LEU A 12 -5.07 -4.18 10.18
N TRP A 13 -5.34 -3.93 8.89
CA TRP A 13 -5.65 -2.58 8.42
C TRP A 13 -6.94 -2.03 9.03
N THR A 14 -7.98 -2.83 9.23
CA THR A 14 -9.20 -2.44 9.94
C THR A 14 -8.86 -1.95 11.35
N ASN A 15 -8.10 -2.74 12.12
CA ASN A 15 -7.68 -2.37 13.49
C ASN A 15 -6.86 -1.07 13.52
N ILE A 16 -5.99 -0.86 12.52
CA ILE A 16 -5.20 0.38 12.39
C ILE A 16 -6.10 1.57 12.07
N ILE A 17 -7.02 1.44 11.10
CA ILE A 17 -7.90 2.52 10.65
C ILE A 17 -8.88 2.95 11.77
N GLU A 18 -9.30 2.02 12.62
CA GLU A 18 -10.14 2.32 13.80
C GLU A 18 -9.41 3.20 14.84
N LYS A 19 -8.10 3.03 15.00
CA LYS A 19 -7.29 3.77 15.98
C LYS A 19 -6.69 5.06 15.40
N THR A 20 -6.25 4.99 14.16
CA THR A 20 -5.42 6.02 13.52
C THR A 20 -6.07 6.41 12.19
N PRO A 21 -6.52 7.67 12.01
CA PRO A 21 -7.15 8.10 10.76
C PRO A 21 -6.23 7.91 9.55
N ILE A 22 -6.65 7.07 8.62
CA ILE A 22 -5.94 6.83 7.35
C ILE A 22 -6.67 7.52 6.20
N THR A 23 -5.91 8.15 5.31
CA THR A 23 -6.40 8.67 4.03
C THR A 23 -5.93 7.78 2.88
N CYS A 24 -6.78 7.65 1.86
CA CYS A 24 -6.42 6.98 0.62
C CYS A 24 -5.32 7.77 -0.07
N LEU A 25 -4.16 7.13 -0.29
CA LEU A 25 -2.97 7.79 -0.83
C LEU A 25 -3.19 8.37 -2.24
N TYR A 26 -4.20 7.87 -2.97
CA TYR A 26 -4.51 8.30 -4.33
C TYR A 26 -5.45 9.51 -4.41
N SER A 27 -6.44 9.60 -3.52
CA SER A 27 -7.49 10.64 -3.56
C SER A 27 -7.46 11.61 -2.38
N ASN A 28 -6.65 11.33 -1.36
CA ASN A 28 -6.65 12.01 -0.07
C ASN A 28 -7.97 11.97 0.70
N LYS A 29 -8.94 11.15 0.27
CA LYS A 29 -10.20 10.93 1.01
C LYS A 29 -9.95 10.04 2.21
N ARG A 30 -10.66 10.29 3.31
CA ARG A 30 -10.61 9.45 4.51
C ARG A 30 -11.12 8.04 4.22
N ILE A 31 -10.42 7.05 4.75
CA ILE A 31 -10.82 5.64 4.72
C ILE A 31 -11.64 5.32 5.96
N GLN A 32 -12.69 4.54 5.81
CA GLN A 32 -13.48 3.99 6.91
C GLN A 32 -13.14 2.51 7.11
N PRO A 33 -13.13 1.99 8.35
CA PRO A 33 -12.77 0.58 8.63
C PRO A 33 -13.62 -0.45 7.87
N ASN A 34 -14.86 -0.10 7.55
CA ASN A 34 -15.81 -0.94 6.83
C ASN A 34 -15.83 -0.69 5.30
N ASN A 35 -15.10 0.31 4.79
CA ASN A 35 -15.14 0.72 3.39
C ASN A 35 -13.74 0.95 2.81
N PHE A 36 -13.03 -0.16 2.56
CA PHE A 36 -11.79 -0.19 1.81
C PHE A 36 -11.48 -1.57 1.24
N GLU A 37 -10.59 -1.58 0.26
CA GLU A 37 -9.91 -2.75 -0.30
C GLU A 37 -8.39 -2.58 -0.16
N LEU A 38 -7.66 -3.69 -0.27
CA LEU A 38 -6.20 -3.65 -0.35
C LEU A 38 -5.76 -3.62 -1.82
N ASP A 39 -5.17 -2.50 -2.21
CA ASP A 39 -4.51 -2.36 -3.50
C ASP A 39 -3.07 -2.89 -3.42
N HIS A 40 -2.59 -3.40 -4.55
CA HIS A 40 -1.18 -3.68 -4.75
C HIS A 40 -0.54 -2.47 -5.43
N PHE A 41 0.38 -1.78 -4.75
CA PHE A 41 1.00 -0.57 -5.27
C PHE A 41 1.70 -0.84 -6.61
N ILE A 42 2.45 -1.94 -6.69
CA ILE A 42 2.89 -2.56 -7.95
C ILE A 42 1.91 -3.68 -8.29
N PRO A 43 1.33 -3.73 -9.51
CA PRO A 43 0.29 -4.68 -9.89
C PRO A 43 0.59 -6.13 -9.50
N TRP A 44 -0.41 -6.81 -8.91
CA TRP A 44 -0.28 -8.22 -8.51
C TRP A 44 0.10 -9.13 -9.68
N SER A 45 -0.42 -8.87 -10.88
CA SER A 45 -0.09 -9.62 -12.10
C SER A 45 1.37 -9.47 -12.55
N PHE A 46 2.12 -8.51 -11.98
CA PHE A 46 3.56 -8.39 -12.17
C PHE A 46 4.35 -9.06 -11.03
N VAL A 47 4.00 -8.81 -9.77
CA VAL A 47 4.77 -9.30 -8.61
C VAL A 47 4.42 -10.74 -8.18
N CYS A 48 3.26 -11.25 -8.60
CA CYS A 48 2.78 -12.62 -8.35
C CYS A 48 2.70 -13.02 -6.87
N HIS A 49 2.57 -12.07 -5.94
CA HIS A 49 2.46 -12.34 -4.50
C HIS A 49 1.60 -11.29 -3.78
N ASN A 50 1.11 -11.65 -2.59
CA ASN A 50 0.29 -10.81 -1.72
C ASN A 50 1.09 -10.23 -0.52
N GLN A 51 2.37 -9.92 -0.70
CA GLN A 51 3.23 -9.51 0.43
C GLN A 51 2.89 -8.09 0.94
N PRO A 52 2.84 -7.89 2.27
CA PRO A 52 2.33 -6.67 2.90
C PRO A 52 3.11 -5.40 2.54
N TRP A 53 4.41 -5.50 2.24
CA TRP A 53 5.22 -4.34 1.80
C TRP A 53 4.72 -3.67 0.52
N ASN A 54 3.89 -4.36 -0.27
CA ASN A 54 3.29 -3.88 -1.51
C ASN A 54 1.79 -3.55 -1.37
N LEU A 55 1.20 -3.66 -0.18
CA LEU A 55 -0.24 -3.50 0.04
C LEU A 55 -0.58 -2.17 0.71
N THR A 56 -1.69 -1.55 0.29
CA THR A 56 -2.21 -0.33 0.91
C THR A 56 -3.75 -0.31 0.90
N PRO A 57 -4.41 0.25 1.94
CA PRO A 57 -5.85 0.44 1.93
C PRO A 57 -6.22 1.57 0.96
N VAL A 58 -7.18 1.29 0.09
CA VAL A 58 -7.68 2.19 -0.95
C VAL A 58 -9.20 2.09 -1.00
N LEU A 59 -9.87 3.17 -1.39
CA LEU A 59 -11.33 3.14 -1.60
C LEU A 59 -11.67 2.26 -2.81
N PRO A 60 -12.74 1.44 -2.77
CA PRO A 60 -13.04 0.46 -3.82
C PRO A 60 -13.11 1.06 -5.23
N GLU A 61 -13.74 2.23 -5.37
CA GLU A 61 -13.90 2.91 -6.66
C GLU A 61 -12.55 3.38 -7.25
N ILE A 62 -11.59 3.69 -6.38
CA ILE A 62 -10.25 4.13 -6.77
C ILE A 62 -9.39 2.92 -7.12
N ASN A 63 -9.50 1.85 -6.32
CA ASN A 63 -8.80 0.59 -6.58
C ASN A 63 -9.19 0.02 -7.95
N SER A 64 -10.50 0.01 -8.24
CA SER A 64 -11.04 -0.37 -9.54
C SER A 64 -10.52 0.53 -10.68
N SER A 65 -10.46 1.85 -10.47
CA SER A 65 -9.93 2.80 -11.46
C SER A 65 -8.43 2.63 -11.74
N LYS A 66 -7.63 2.24 -10.73
CA LYS A 66 -6.21 1.95 -10.89
C LYS A 66 -6.00 0.63 -11.63
N SER A 67 -6.75 -0.42 -11.25
CA SER A 67 -6.64 -1.76 -11.82
C SER A 67 -5.17 -2.22 -11.85
N ASN A 68 -4.70 -2.75 -12.98
CA ASN A 68 -3.32 -3.18 -13.19
C ASN A 68 -2.37 -2.05 -13.62
N CYS A 69 -2.74 -0.76 -13.50
CA CYS A 69 -1.83 0.33 -13.84
C CYS A 69 -0.80 0.57 -12.74
N LEU A 70 0.41 0.98 -13.15
CA LEU A 70 1.41 1.52 -12.24
C LEU A 70 1.04 2.97 -11.86
N PRO A 71 1.01 3.29 -10.56
CA PRO A 71 0.70 4.64 -10.11
C PRO A 71 1.81 5.62 -10.50
N HIS A 72 1.44 6.88 -10.77
CA HIS A 72 2.38 7.97 -10.99
C HIS A 72 3.35 8.12 -9.80
N THR A 73 4.60 8.50 -10.08
CA THR A 73 5.70 8.57 -9.08
C THR A 73 5.39 9.46 -7.88
N LYS A 74 4.53 10.47 -8.07
CA LYS A 74 3.98 11.32 -6.99
C LYS A 74 3.37 10.54 -5.82
N TYR A 75 2.88 9.32 -6.07
CA TYR A 75 2.27 8.47 -5.04
C TYR A 75 3.29 7.64 -4.25
N ILE A 76 4.57 7.61 -4.65
CA ILE A 76 5.62 6.86 -3.94
C ILE A 76 5.83 7.41 -2.53
N SER A 77 5.91 8.73 -2.36
CA SER A 77 6.14 9.31 -1.03
C SER A 77 4.96 9.08 -0.07
N PRO A 78 3.69 9.31 -0.48
CA PRO A 78 2.53 8.92 0.31
C PRO A 78 2.50 7.42 0.66
N PHE A 79 2.83 6.56 -0.30
CA PHE A 79 2.89 5.11 -0.08
C PHE A 79 3.94 4.74 0.98
N ILE A 80 5.15 5.28 0.89
CA ILE A 80 6.21 5.04 1.88
C ILE A 80 5.77 5.53 3.27
N HIS A 81 5.16 6.71 3.36
CA HIS A 81 4.65 7.22 4.64
C HIS A 81 3.62 6.26 5.26
N GLN A 82 2.71 5.75 4.45
CA GLN A 82 1.70 4.79 4.89
C GLN A 82 2.29 3.43 5.29
N GLN A 83 3.34 2.95 4.61
CA GLN A 83 4.07 1.74 5.00
C GLN A 83 4.79 1.91 6.34
N THR A 84 5.45 3.06 6.57
CA THR A 84 6.08 3.37 7.85
C THR A 84 5.07 3.43 8.98
N LEU A 85 3.92 4.08 8.75
CA LEU A 85 2.81 4.10 9.70
C LEU A 85 2.31 2.68 9.98
N PHE A 86 2.07 1.88 8.94
CA PHE A 86 1.63 0.50 9.09
C PHE A 86 2.56 -0.33 9.97
N LEU A 87 3.88 -0.26 9.74
CA LEU A 87 4.87 -0.98 10.54
C LEU A 87 4.84 -0.55 12.02
N LYS A 88 4.73 0.76 12.28
CA LYS A 88 4.66 1.30 13.64
C LYS A 88 3.38 0.85 14.36
N GLU A 89 2.21 1.06 13.76
CA GLU A 89 0.94 0.72 14.38
C GLU A 89 0.80 -0.80 14.55
N SER A 90 1.27 -1.59 13.58
CA SER A 90 1.26 -3.06 13.67
C SER A 90 2.16 -3.57 14.79
N ARG A 91 3.30 -2.92 15.06
CA ARG A 91 4.19 -3.29 16.17
C ARG A 91 3.48 -3.19 17.52
N ASP A 92 2.68 -2.15 17.70
CA ASP A 92 1.96 -1.90 18.96
C ASP A 92 0.72 -2.80 19.09
N LEU A 93 0.16 -3.27 17.98
CA LEU A 93 -1.03 -4.13 17.94
C LEU A 93 -0.73 -5.62 18.11
N LEU A 94 0.43 -6.08 17.66
CA LEU A 94 0.74 -7.50 17.51
C LEU A 94 1.61 -8.03 18.64
N SER A 95 1.38 -9.28 19.04
CA SER A 95 2.33 -10.01 19.89
C SER A 95 3.66 -10.21 19.17
N PRO A 96 4.79 -10.44 19.89
CA PRO A 96 6.08 -10.64 19.26
C PRO A 96 6.11 -11.72 18.16
N PRO A 97 5.48 -12.91 18.32
CA PRO A 97 5.43 -13.91 17.24
C PRO A 97 4.65 -13.46 16.00
N GLN A 98 3.52 -12.76 16.20
CA GLN A 98 2.72 -12.23 15.10
C GLN A 98 3.48 -11.11 14.36
N TRP A 99 4.18 -10.25 15.11
CA TRP A 99 5.04 -9.22 14.55
C TRP A 99 6.13 -9.83 13.65
N HIS A 100 6.90 -10.80 14.14
CA HIS A 100 7.98 -11.44 13.36
C HIS A 100 7.44 -12.05 12.06
N LYS A 101 6.26 -12.68 12.12
CA LYS A 101 5.60 -13.23 10.93
C LYS A 101 5.15 -12.16 9.94
N LEU A 102 4.65 -11.01 10.42
CA LEU A 102 4.24 -9.90 9.55
C LEU A 102 5.45 -9.32 8.80
N ILE A 103 6.60 -9.19 9.47
CA ILE A 103 7.75 -8.50 8.93
C ILE A 103 8.69 -9.37 8.09
N GLU A 104 8.59 -10.70 8.18
CA GLU A 104 9.43 -11.61 7.39
C GLU A 104 9.46 -11.24 5.89
N PRO A 105 8.32 -10.96 5.20
CA PRO A 105 8.35 -10.52 3.82
C PRO A 105 9.04 -9.16 3.61
N TYR A 106 9.02 -8.26 4.60
CA TYR A 106 9.74 -6.99 4.54
C TYR A 106 11.26 -7.23 4.62
N VAL A 107 11.71 -8.03 5.60
CA VAL A 107 13.13 -8.35 5.80
C VAL A 107 13.71 -8.98 4.54
N VAL A 108 13.05 -10.01 4.01
CA VAL A 108 13.52 -10.76 2.83
C VAL A 108 13.47 -9.91 1.56
N SER A 109 12.33 -9.29 1.27
CA SER A 109 12.11 -8.64 -0.03
C SER A 109 12.80 -7.27 -0.12
N LEU A 110 12.82 -6.52 0.99
CA LEU A 110 13.43 -5.19 1.03
C LEU A 110 14.91 -5.24 1.43
N LYS A 111 15.42 -6.41 1.83
CA LYS A 111 16.79 -6.63 2.32
C LYS A 111 17.14 -5.64 3.44
N ILE A 112 16.23 -5.54 4.42
CA ILE A 112 16.32 -4.66 5.57
C ILE A 112 16.44 -5.48 6.84
N GLU A 113 17.33 -5.08 7.74
CA GLU A 113 17.44 -5.69 9.07
C GLU A 113 16.16 -5.47 9.88
N GLU A 114 15.73 -6.50 10.62
CA GLU A 114 14.53 -6.44 11.45
C GLU A 114 14.57 -5.26 12.43
N THR A 115 15.72 -5.04 13.07
CA THR A 115 15.93 -3.94 14.04
C THR A 115 15.78 -2.55 13.42
N ALA A 116 15.86 -2.43 12.10
CA ALA A 116 15.74 -1.18 11.37
C ALA A 116 14.34 -0.91 10.80
N LEU A 117 13.38 -1.83 10.95
CA LEU A 117 12.03 -1.71 10.38
C LEU A 117 11.18 -0.60 11.00
N LEU A 118 11.55 -0.09 12.18
CA LEU A 118 10.88 1.05 12.80
C LEU A 118 11.63 2.38 12.55
N ASN A 119 12.76 2.33 11.83
CA ASN A 119 13.50 3.52 11.44
C ASN A 119 13.01 4.03 10.07
N GLU A 120 12.27 5.13 10.07
CA GLU A 120 11.63 5.66 8.86
C GLU A 120 12.61 5.91 7.70
N LYS A 121 13.81 6.41 8.00
CA LYS A 121 14.83 6.70 6.98
C LYS A 121 15.31 5.41 6.32
N THR A 122 15.48 4.35 7.09
CA THR A 122 15.95 3.06 6.60
C THR A 122 14.85 2.35 5.81
N VAL A 123 13.62 2.32 6.33
CA VAL A 123 12.44 1.79 5.61
C VAL A 123 12.24 2.52 4.28
N LYS A 124 12.28 3.87 4.30
CA LYS A 124 12.18 4.69 3.08
C LYS A 124 13.24 4.31 2.05
N LYS A 125 14.51 4.18 2.47
CA LYS A 125 15.61 3.79 1.58
C LYS A 125 15.38 2.40 0.99
N ALA A 126 15.01 1.41 1.81
CA ALA A 126 14.78 0.04 1.39
C ALA A 126 13.59 -0.08 0.41
N LEU A 127 12.47 0.59 0.71
CA LEU A 127 11.31 0.67 -0.19
C LEU A 127 11.68 1.35 -1.51
N LEU A 128 12.40 2.48 -1.50
CA LEU A 128 12.81 3.13 -2.75
C LEU A 128 13.72 2.26 -3.61
N ASN A 129 14.67 1.56 -2.98
CA ASN A 129 15.59 0.65 -3.67
C ASN A 129 14.87 -0.56 -4.26
N THR A 130 13.73 -0.96 -3.69
CA THR A 130 12.92 -2.08 -4.17
C THR A 130 11.90 -1.63 -5.23
N LEU A 131 11.15 -0.57 -4.95
CA LEU A 131 10.06 -0.09 -5.82
C LEU A 131 10.57 0.42 -7.16
N ARG A 132 11.66 1.20 -7.20
CA ARG A 132 12.17 1.79 -8.45
C ARG A 132 12.50 0.76 -9.53
N PRO A 133 13.32 -0.27 -9.27
CA PRO A 133 13.62 -1.29 -10.29
C PRO A 133 12.38 -2.09 -10.67
N LEU A 134 11.50 -2.43 -9.71
CA LEU A 134 10.28 -3.18 -10.02
C LEU A 134 9.30 -2.37 -10.88
N ILE A 135 9.10 -1.08 -10.59
CA ILE A 135 8.29 -0.18 -11.42
C ILE A 135 8.88 -0.09 -12.82
N PHE A 136 10.20 0.09 -12.94
CA PHE A 136 10.86 0.14 -14.25
C PHE A 136 10.66 -1.16 -15.04
N LEU A 137 10.87 -2.32 -14.41
CA LEU A 137 10.69 -3.63 -15.06
C LEU A 137 9.22 -3.86 -15.47
N ALA A 138 8.26 -3.49 -14.62
CA ALA A 138 6.85 -3.56 -14.97
C ALA A 138 6.51 -2.67 -16.18
N GLN A 139 7.09 -1.47 -16.27
CA GLN A 139 6.96 -0.61 -17.45
C GLN A 139 7.51 -1.29 -18.71
N GLN A 140 8.71 -1.89 -18.63
CA GLN A 140 9.31 -2.61 -19.76
C GLN A 140 8.49 -3.85 -20.17
N ALA A 141 7.79 -4.48 -19.22
CA ALA A 141 6.88 -5.59 -19.45
C ALA A 141 5.52 -5.18 -20.03
N GLY A 142 5.31 -3.89 -20.33
CA GLY A 142 4.10 -3.38 -20.99
C GLY A 142 2.97 -2.94 -20.05
N PHE A 143 3.21 -2.83 -18.74
CA PHE A 143 2.21 -2.31 -17.81
C PHE A 143 2.00 -0.80 -18.04
N GLN A 144 0.74 -0.38 -18.17
CA GLN A 144 0.38 1.04 -18.28
C GLN A 144 0.91 1.79 -17.05
N SER A 145 1.57 2.91 -17.28
CA SER A 145 2.21 3.69 -16.22
C SER A 145 1.72 5.12 -16.15
N GLN A 146 2.20 5.85 -15.14
CA GLN A 146 1.80 7.23 -14.87
C GLN A 146 0.31 7.39 -14.58
N TRP A 147 -0.32 6.35 -14.00
CA TRP A 147 -1.72 6.44 -13.62
C TRP A 147 -1.90 7.50 -12.52
N VAL A 148 -2.85 8.39 -12.74
CA VAL A 148 -3.24 9.43 -11.80
C VAL A 148 -4.74 9.32 -11.60
N TYR A 149 -5.17 9.25 -10.34
CA TYR A 149 -6.58 9.31 -10.02
C TYR A 149 -7.15 10.66 -10.48
N LYS A 150 -8.09 10.61 -11.43
CA LYS A 150 -8.89 11.76 -11.82
C LYS A 150 -10.13 11.72 -10.95
N GLN A 151 -10.28 12.68 -10.05
CA GLN A 151 -11.56 12.84 -9.37
C GLN A 151 -12.63 13.01 -10.44
N PRO A 152 -13.77 12.29 -10.35
CA PRO A 152 -14.91 12.60 -11.19
C PRO A 152 -15.21 14.08 -11.03
N GLN A 153 -15.34 14.81 -12.14
CA GLN A 153 -15.83 16.18 -12.11
C GLN A 153 -17.26 16.11 -11.56
N GLY A 154 -17.41 16.36 -10.27
CA GLY A 154 -18.71 16.44 -9.62
C GLY A 154 -19.37 17.75 -10.03
N GLU A 155 -20.58 17.62 -10.56
CA GLU A 155 -21.60 18.64 -10.75
C GLU A 155 -21.39 19.87 -9.86
N PHE A 156 -21.30 21.04 -10.49
CA PHE A 156 -21.53 22.30 -9.81
C PHE A 156 -22.78 22.14 -8.95
N ARG A 157 -22.61 22.16 -7.62
CA ARG A 157 -23.71 22.46 -6.73
C ARG A 157 -24.24 23.81 -7.20
N LYS A 158 -25.34 23.81 -7.95
CA LYS A 158 -26.14 25.01 -8.15
C LYS A 158 -26.56 25.42 -6.76
N ILE A 159 -25.94 26.48 -6.27
CA ILE A 159 -26.40 27.21 -5.11
C ILE A 159 -27.67 27.90 -5.61
N SER A 160 -28.82 27.31 -5.30
CA SER A 160 -30.12 27.97 -5.32
C SER A 160 -30.30 28.78 -4.06
#